data_AF-A0A427K9K5-F1
#
_entry.id   AF-A0A427K9K5-F1
#
_cell.length_a   1.000
_cell.length_b   1.000
_cell.length_c   1.000
_cell.angle_alpha   90.00
_cell.angle_beta   90.00
_cell.angle_gamma   90.00
#
_symmetry.space_group_name_H-M   'P 1'
#
loop_
_entity.id
_entity.type
_entity.pdbx_description
1 polymer ?
#
loop_
_entity_poly.entity_id
_entity_poly.type
_entity_poly.pdbx_seq_one_letter_code
_entity_poly.pdbx_strand_id
1 'polypeptide(L)' 'MFEVEVMNRLKDVSRHFLNLLETSKETGADQRWIAQAKTAMQHACMYGCRAVAQPDDDC' A
#
# COMPACT_ATOMS: atom_id res chain seq x y z
N MET A 1 11.70 8.24 14.96
CA MET A 1 11.27 6.91 15.50
C MET A 1 9.79 6.63 15.23
N PHE A 2 8.90 7.61 15.39
CA PHE A 2 7.46 7.50 15.07
C PHE A 2 7.16 7.30 13.57
N GLU A 3 7.88 7.96 12.68
CA GLU A 3 7.65 7.86 11.22
C GLU A 3 7.94 6.46 10.66
N VAL A 4 8.94 5.75 11.22
CA VAL A 4 9.27 4.37 10.84
C VAL A 4 8.14 3.42 11.24
N GLU A 5 7.53 3.61 12.42
CA GLU A 5 6.40 2.81 12.87
C GLU A 5 5.16 3.04 12.00
N VAL A 6 4.84 4.30 11.68
CA VAL A 6 3.72 4.66 10.80
C VAL A 6 3.94 4.11 9.38
N MET A 7 5.16 4.24 8.84
CA MET A 7 5.52 3.67 7.54
C MET A 7 5.41 2.14 7.51
N ASN A 8 5.81 1.46 8.59
CA ASN A 8 5.68 0.01 8.70
C ASN A 8 4.19 -0.40 8.74
N ARG A 9 3.35 0.34 9.45
CA ARG A 9 1.89 0.13 9.45
C ARG A 9 1.28 0.30 8.05
N LEU A 10 1.65 1.35 7.32
CA LEU A 10 1.17 1.56 5.96
C LEU A 10 1.55 0.41 5.01
N LYS A 11 2.79 -0.07 5.13
CA LYS A 11 3.28 -1.22 4.36
C LYS A 11 2.54 -2.50 4.73
N ASP A 12 2.24 -2.71 6.00
CA ASP A 12 1.50 -3.88 6.48
C ASP A 12 0.07 -3.92 5.94
N VAL A 13 -0.67 -2.81 6.07
CA VAL A 13 -2.03 -2.66 5.50
C VAL A 13 -2.02 -2.88 3.99
N SER A 14 -1.01 -2.35 3.30
CA SER A 14 -0.85 -2.55 1.85
C SER A 14 -0.67 -4.02 1.49
N ARG A 15 0.18 -4.75 2.21
CA ARG A 15 0.38 -6.20 1.99
C ARG A 15 -0.88 -6.99 2.27
N HIS A 16 -1.59 -6.67 3.35
CA HIS A 16 -2.83 -7.35 3.69
C HIS A 16 -3.88 -7.15 2.59
N PHE A 17 -4.06 -5.93 2.10
CA PHE A 17 -4.98 -5.65 0.99
C PHE A 17 -4.60 -6.43 -0.28
N LEU A 18 -3.31 -6.51 -0.62
CA LEU A 18 -2.85 -7.30 -1.76
C LEU A 18 -3.14 -8.79 -1.59
N ASN A 19 -2.93 -9.37 -0.40
CA ASN A 19 -3.26 -10.77 -0.14
C ASN A 19 -4.76 -11.03 -0.30
N LEU A 20 -5.63 -10.13 0.20
CA LEU A 20 -7.08 -10.24 0.03
C LEU A 20 -7.50 -10.21 -1.44
N LEU A 21 -6.84 -9.37 -2.25
CA LEU A 21 -7.05 -9.33 -3.69
C LEU A 21 -6.61 -10.63 -4.39
N GLU A 22 -5.52 -11.25 -3.95
CA GLU A 22 -5.05 -12.53 -4.50
C GLU A 22 -6.00 -13.67 -4.14
N THR A 23 -6.51 -13.75 -2.91
CA THR A 23 -7.56 -14.72 -2.54
C THR A 23 -8.87 -14.47 -3.30
N SER A 24 -9.24 -13.21 -3.54
CA SER A 24 -10.42 -12.86 -4.34
C SER A 24 -10.28 -13.25 -5.81
N LYS A 25 -9.05 -13.41 -6.32
CA LYS A 25 -8.81 -13.96 -7.66
C LYS A 25 -9.30 -15.40 -7.78
N GLU A 26 -9.24 -16.17 -6.69
CA GLU A 26 -9.67 -17.56 -6.65
C GLU A 26 -11.20 -17.70 -6.62
N THR A 27 -11.91 -16.66 -6.17
CA THR A 27 -13.39 -16.63 -6.13
C THR A 27 -14.02 -16.23 -7.47
N GLY A 28 -13.21 -15.98 -8.50
CA GLY A 28 -13.67 -15.61 -9.84
C GLY A 28 -13.85 -14.11 -10.05
N ALA A 29 -13.29 -13.26 -9.17
CA ALA A 29 -13.30 -11.81 -9.41
C ALA A 29 -12.44 -11.43 -10.63
N ASP A 30 -12.87 -10.38 -11.33
CA ASP A 30 -12.24 -9.88 -12.56
C ASP A 30 -10.75 -9.55 -12.36
N GLN A 31 -9.89 -10.33 -13.04
CA GLN A 31 -8.44 -10.16 -12.95
C GLN A 31 -7.97 -8.75 -13.38
N ARG A 32 -8.69 -8.10 -14.29
CA ARG A 32 -8.39 -6.73 -14.73
C ARG A 32 -8.56 -5.72 -13.60
N TRP A 33 -9.66 -5.81 -12.85
CA TRP A 33 -9.94 -4.93 -11.71
C TRP A 33 -9.00 -5.23 -10.54
N ILE A 34 -8.66 -6.51 -10.30
CA ILE A 34 -7.66 -6.91 -9.32
C ILE A 34 -6.28 -6.30 -9.65
N ALA A 35 -5.85 -6.37 -10.90
CA ALA A 35 -4.59 -5.79 -11.34
C ALA A 35 -4.57 -4.26 -11.16
N GLN A 36 -5.67 -3.57 -11.50
CA GLN A 36 -5.79 -2.14 -11.24
C GLN A 36 -5.76 -1.80 -9.75
N ALA A 37 -6.47 -2.55 -8.91
CA ALA A 37 -6.50 -2.35 -7.47
C ALA A 37 -5.11 -2.56 -6.84
N LYS A 38 -4.35 -3.56 -7.31
CA LYS A 38 -2.96 -3.80 -6.90
C LYS A 38 -2.05 -2.61 -7.20
N THR A 39 -2.10 -2.09 -8.43
CA THR A 39 -1.31 -0.92 -8.84
C THR A 39 -1.71 0.33 -8.07
N ALA A 40 -3.01 0.55 -7.88
CA ALA A 40 -3.51 1.67 -7.09
C ALA A 40 -3.04 1.61 -5.63
N MET A 41 -3.06 0.43 -5.01
CA MET A 41 -2.58 0.26 -3.64
C MET A 41 -1.07 0.50 -3.52
N GLN A 42 -0.28 0.05 -4.50
CA GLN A 42 1.16 0.31 -4.52
C GLN A 42 1.46 1.82 -4.62
N HIS A 43 0.73 2.54 -5.46
CA HIS A 43 0.85 3.99 -5.55
C HIS A 43 0.41 4.68 -4.25
N ALA A 44 -0.73 4.29 -3.67
CA ALA A 44 -1.21 4.82 -2.39
C ALA A 44 -0.20 4.60 -1.27
N CYS A 45 0.40 3.41 -1.18
CA CYS A 45 1.45 3.10 -0.21
C CYS A 45 2.70 3.96 -0.42
N MET A 46 3.14 4.15 -1.67
CA MET A 46 4.28 4.98 -2.00
C MET A 46 4.04 6.45 -1.64
N TYR A 47 2.89 7.01 -2.00
CA TYR A 47 2.52 8.38 -1.65
C TYR A 47 2.36 8.56 -0.13
N GLY A 48 1.72 7.60 0.54
CA GLY A 48 1.58 7.61 2.00
C GLY A 48 2.92 7.53 2.72
N CYS A 49 3.83 6.66 2.26
CA CYS A 49 5.19 6.58 2.80
C CYS A 49 5.96 7.89 2.59
N ARG A 50 5.83 8.54 1.42
CA ARG A 50 6.46 9.85 1.16
C ARG A 50 5.87 10.98 1.97
N ALA A 51 4.56 10.97 2.22
CA ALA A 51 3.88 11.95 3.05
C ALA A 51 4.29 11.86 4.52
N VAL A 52 4.56 10.64 5.00
CA VAL A 52 5.01 10.38 6.38
C VAL A 52 6.51 10.57 6.54
N ALA A 53 7.31 10.17 5.54
CA ALA A 53 8.75 10.36 5.50
C ALA A 53 9.12 11.79 5.07
N GLN A 54 8.38 12.78 5.57
CA GLN A 54 8.60 14.19 5.29
C GLN A 54 10.11 14.46 5.30
N PRO A 55 10.70 15.08 4.25
CA PRO A 55 12.10 15.46 4.32
C PRO A 55 12.20 16.36 5.56
N ASP A 56 13.17 16.09 6.42
CA ASP A 56 13.58 17.06 7.42
C ASP A 56 13.65 18.41 6.71
N ASP A 57 12.84 19.36 7.15
CA ASP A 57 12.94 20.77 6.80
C ASP A 57 14.21 21.30 7.51
N ASP A 58 15.36 20.69 7.23
CA ASP A 58 16.68 21.13 7.63
C ASP A 58 17.32 21.76 6.38
N CYS A 59 16.93 23.02 6.19
CA CYS A 59 17.68 24.13 5.58
C CYS A 59 18.37 23.92 4.21
#